data_AF-A0A8T0CM34-F1
#
_entry.id   AF-A0A8T0CM34-F1
#
_cell.length_a   1.000
_cell.length_b   1.000
_cell.length_c   1.000
_cell.angle_alpha   90.00
_cell.angle_beta   90.00
_cell.angle_gamma   90.00
#
_symmetry.space_group_name_H-M   'P 1'
#
loop_
_entity.id
_entity.type
_entity.pdbx_description
1 polymer ?
#
loop_
_entity_poly.entity_id
_entity_poly.type
_entity_poly.pdbx_seq_one_letter_code
_entity_poly.pdbx_strand_id
1 'polypeptide(L)'
;MAAHNLAVILRSSSGDPRFLLARQRRPPEFSDEEYDSYVDSDLWDLPSAPLSPLAGPRPGEVRVRVEDAAAAPCSEKVDLGRFDVDSAVVQGLGLVGLEVSDVGEWRFFKYVEEAEFGPGLPVNTVFIEGKLIAGDCNLPESCKWMSIRSCLDWLVDVKPSSDRVGLLAVLGLINDSMPPSKFKVPSTLIYQEYPSGVVVVPMGSRTAKPFRTTNLVVFAPSSSSDECGEGNFIMSGDALIVDPGCQSQHHEELGKIVAALPRKLIVFLTHHHHDHIEGEFSLIASYSTESYFISKGALRLKFSQSKQYPICIENHWSCHFLFPATWVANWKGKNSELI
;
A
#
# COMPACT_ATOMS: atom_id res chain seq x y z
N MET A 1 12.99 3.08 -18.35
CA MET A 1 12.53 1.68 -18.45
C MET A 1 12.12 1.27 -17.04
N ALA A 2 10.99 0.59 -16.88
CA ALA A 2 10.57 0.06 -15.58
C ALA A 2 11.27 -1.28 -15.31
N ALA A 3 11.60 -1.54 -14.05
CA ALA A 3 11.91 -2.89 -13.59
C ALA A 3 10.62 -3.71 -13.56
N HIS A 4 10.73 -5.03 -13.75
CA HIS A 4 9.57 -5.92 -13.71
C HIS A 4 9.76 -6.99 -12.65
N ASN A 5 8.69 -7.33 -11.96
CA ASN A 5 8.63 -8.41 -10.99
C ASN A 5 7.57 -9.44 -11.43
N LEU A 6 7.79 -10.71 -11.13
CA LEU A 6 6.79 -11.77 -11.32
C LEU A 6 6.34 -12.26 -9.95
N ALA A 7 5.05 -12.13 -9.65
CA ALA A 7 4.41 -12.69 -8.48
C ALA A 7 3.60 -13.94 -8.86
N VAL A 8 3.72 -14.99 -8.04
CA VAL A 8 3.10 -16.29 -8.28
C VAL A 8 1.95 -16.51 -7.30
N ILE A 9 0.75 -16.73 -7.83
CA ILE A 9 -0.43 -17.10 -7.05
C ILE A 9 -0.60 -18.61 -7.16
N LEU A 10 -0.31 -19.33 -6.07
CA LEU A 10 -0.50 -20.78 -6.01
C LEU A 10 -1.82 -21.13 -5.32
N ARG A 11 -2.70 -21.83 -6.03
CA ARG A 11 -3.99 -22.30 -5.53
C ARG A 11 -3.92 -23.74 -5.04
N SER A 12 -4.64 -24.01 -3.94
CA SER A 12 -4.80 -25.38 -3.44
C SER A 12 -5.59 -26.24 -4.42
N SER A 13 -5.27 -27.52 -4.47
CA SER A 13 -6.02 -28.53 -5.24
C SER A 13 -7.33 -28.95 -4.56
N SER A 14 -7.49 -28.67 -3.27
CA SER A 14 -8.62 -29.11 -2.42
C SER A 14 -9.96 -28.41 -2.67
N GLY A 15 -10.03 -27.43 -3.58
CA GLY A 15 -11.25 -26.68 -3.92
C GLY A 15 -11.59 -25.55 -2.94
N ASP A 16 -10.87 -25.45 -1.83
CA ASP A 16 -10.92 -24.29 -0.93
C ASP A 16 -10.20 -23.08 -1.59
N PRO A 17 -10.78 -21.87 -1.60
CA PRO A 17 -10.16 -20.65 -2.18
C PRO A 17 -8.95 -20.13 -1.39
N ARG A 18 -8.07 -21.01 -0.92
CA ARG A 18 -6.79 -20.67 -0.29
C ARG A 18 -5.70 -20.46 -1.33
N PHE A 19 -4.74 -19.62 -0.97
CA PHE A 19 -3.54 -19.37 -1.73
C PHE A 19 -2.30 -19.42 -0.83
N LEU A 20 -1.15 -19.70 -1.42
CA LEU A 20 0.09 -19.88 -0.68
C LEU A 20 0.83 -18.54 -0.52
N LEU A 21 1.22 -18.22 0.71
CA LEU A 21 2.14 -17.13 1.03
C LEU A 21 3.50 -17.68 1.44
N ALA A 22 4.56 -16.95 1.10
CA ALA A 22 5.92 -17.18 1.56
C ALA A 22 6.30 -16.11 2.58
N ARG A 23 6.99 -16.53 3.64
CA ARG A 23 7.62 -15.63 4.59
C ARG A 23 8.77 -14.89 3.90
N GLN A 24 8.67 -13.57 3.89
CA GLN A 24 9.69 -12.70 3.33
C GLN A 24 10.92 -12.64 4.23
N ARG A 25 12.08 -12.41 3.61
CA ARG A 25 13.32 -12.21 4.36
C ARG A 25 13.22 -10.91 5.15
N ARG A 26 13.63 -10.95 6.41
CA ARG A 26 13.73 -9.75 7.22
C ARG A 26 14.80 -8.81 6.63
N PRO A 27 14.62 -7.49 6.75
CA PRO A 27 15.68 -6.54 6.44
C PRO A 27 16.98 -6.91 7.18
N PRO A 28 18.15 -6.65 6.58
CA PRO A 28 19.41 -6.76 7.30
C PRO A 28 19.44 -5.85 8.54
N GLU A 29 20.11 -6.30 9.60
CA GLU A 29 20.36 -5.49 10.79
C GLU A 29 21.18 -4.24 10.45
N PHE A 30 20.92 -3.15 11.17
CA PHE A 30 21.58 -1.86 10.98
C PHE A 30 22.92 -1.78 11.72
N SER A 31 23.28 -2.81 12.50
CA SER A 31 24.45 -2.80 13.39
C SER A 31 24.36 -1.68 14.43
N ASP A 32 23.14 -1.41 14.90
CA ASP A 32 22.82 -0.41 15.90
C ASP A 32 21.91 -1.05 16.95
N GLU A 33 22.38 -1.13 18.20
CA GLU A 33 21.69 -1.87 19.26
C GLU A 33 20.28 -1.36 19.54
N GLU A 34 20.03 -0.05 19.39
CA GLU A 34 18.70 0.51 19.60
C GLU A 34 17.77 0.08 18.46
N TYR A 35 18.19 0.24 17.21
CA TYR A 35 17.39 -0.14 16.06
C TYR A 35 17.18 -1.65 15.92
N ASP A 36 18.22 -2.44 16.18
CA ASP A 36 18.18 -3.89 16.06
C ASP A 36 17.42 -4.54 17.24
N SER A 37 17.11 -3.79 18.30
CA SER A 37 16.26 -4.24 19.40
C SER A 37 14.77 -4.29 19.05
N TYR A 38 14.34 -3.59 17.99
CA TYR A 38 12.94 -3.60 17.56
C TYR A 38 12.59 -4.96 16.91
N VAL A 39 11.58 -5.63 17.46
CA VAL A 39 11.11 -6.92 16.92
C VAL A 39 10.30 -6.69 15.65
N ASP A 40 10.91 -7.01 14.50
CA ASP A 40 10.19 -7.09 13.24
C ASP A 40 9.19 -8.24 13.24
N SER A 41 7.97 -7.93 12.81
CA SER A 41 6.94 -8.93 12.57
C SER A 41 7.25 -9.73 11.31
N ASP A 42 6.94 -11.03 11.30
CA ASP A 42 7.11 -11.82 10.09
C ASP A 42 6.14 -11.30 9.01
N LEU A 43 6.70 -10.95 7.84
CA LEU A 43 5.93 -10.51 6.68
C LEU A 43 5.67 -11.69 5.75
N TRP A 44 4.41 -11.92 5.42
CA TRP A 44 3.96 -13.01 4.56
C TRP A 44 3.40 -12.43 3.27
N ASP A 45 4.00 -12.77 2.14
CA ASP A 45 3.60 -12.22 0.84
C ASP A 45 3.59 -13.28 -0.26
N LEU A 46 3.05 -12.94 -1.43
CA LEU A 46 3.10 -13.84 -2.58
C LEU A 46 4.55 -14.15 -2.95
N PRO A 47 4.89 -15.41 -3.26
CA PRO A 47 6.20 -15.75 -3.80
C PRO A 47 6.47 -14.93 -5.05
N SER A 48 7.62 -14.26 -5.12
CA SER A 48 7.94 -13.39 -6.24
C SER A 48 9.43 -13.39 -6.57
N ALA A 49 9.75 -13.02 -7.81
CA ALA A 49 11.12 -12.93 -8.30
C ALA A 49 11.25 -11.89 -9.43
N PRO A 50 12.40 -11.21 -9.55
CA PRO A 50 12.65 -10.26 -10.62
C PRO A 50 12.43 -10.87 -12.00
N LEU A 51 11.65 -10.20 -12.84
CA LEU A 51 11.35 -10.62 -14.20
C LEU A 51 12.31 -9.95 -15.17
N SER A 52 13.36 -10.69 -15.52
CA SER A 52 14.45 -10.17 -16.37
C SER A 52 14.10 -10.26 -17.86
N PRO A 53 14.43 -9.23 -18.67
CA PRO A 53 14.29 -9.31 -20.12
C PRO A 53 15.19 -10.39 -20.72
N LEU A 54 14.74 -11.03 -21.80
CA LEU A 54 15.56 -11.97 -22.56
C LEU A 54 16.60 -11.22 -23.39
N ALA A 55 17.84 -11.69 -23.34
CA ALA A 55 18.93 -11.16 -24.16
C ALA A 55 18.86 -11.59 -25.65
N GLY A 56 17.87 -12.40 -26.04
CA GLY A 56 17.71 -12.95 -27.40
C GLY A 56 16.47 -13.84 -27.55
N PRO A 57 16.34 -14.59 -28.65
CA PRO A 57 15.26 -15.56 -28.84
C PRO A 57 15.23 -16.58 -27.70
N ARG A 58 14.03 -16.96 -27.24
CA ARG A 58 13.84 -17.93 -26.17
C ARG A 58 14.58 -19.25 -26.49
N PRO A 59 15.56 -19.66 -25.67
CA PRO A 59 16.28 -20.90 -25.92
C PRO A 59 15.48 -22.11 -25.42
N GLY A 60 15.06 -22.98 -26.34
CA GLY A 60 14.58 -24.34 -26.02
C GLY A 60 13.09 -24.51 -25.72
N GLU A 61 12.75 -25.63 -25.09
CA GLU A 61 11.39 -26.03 -24.73
C GLU A 61 10.93 -25.30 -23.46
N VAL A 62 9.86 -24.53 -23.58
CA VAL A 62 9.28 -23.70 -22.51
C VAL A 62 8.66 -24.60 -21.44
N ARG A 63 9.15 -24.50 -20.20
CA ARG A 63 8.62 -25.27 -19.05
C ARG A 63 7.32 -24.70 -18.54
N VAL A 64 7.20 -23.36 -18.53
CA VAL A 64 6.03 -22.64 -18.06
C VAL A 64 5.30 -22.00 -19.25
N ARG A 65 4.23 -22.66 -19.71
CA ARG A 65 3.33 -22.10 -20.71
C ARG A 65 2.18 -21.38 -20.01
N VAL A 66 2.27 -20.05 -19.98
CA VAL A 66 1.22 -19.19 -19.43
C VAL A 66 0.11 -19.04 -20.47
N GLU A 67 -1.02 -19.69 -20.21
CA GLU A 67 -2.24 -19.56 -21.00
C GLU A 67 -2.84 -18.15 -20.87
N ASP A 68 -3.63 -17.75 -21.87
CA ASP A 68 -4.33 -16.47 -21.95
C ASP A 68 -3.46 -15.20 -21.96
N ALA A 69 -2.13 -15.33 -22.06
CA ALA A 69 -1.23 -14.17 -22.16
C ALA A 69 -1.51 -13.25 -23.37
N ALA A 70 -2.17 -13.75 -24.43
CA ALA A 70 -2.56 -12.96 -25.60
C ALA A 70 -4.04 -12.50 -25.57
N ALA A 71 -4.90 -13.16 -24.79
CA ALA A 71 -6.35 -12.94 -24.78
C ALA A 71 -6.85 -12.20 -23.52
N ALA A 72 -6.01 -12.08 -22.48
CA ALA A 72 -6.36 -11.38 -21.25
C ALA A 72 -6.42 -9.85 -21.49
N PRO A 73 -7.36 -9.12 -20.85
CA PRO A 73 -7.62 -7.69 -21.06
C PRO A 73 -6.48 -6.73 -20.62
N CYS A 74 -5.25 -7.21 -20.42
CA CYS A 74 -4.06 -6.43 -20.11
C CYS A 74 -2.80 -6.91 -20.87
N SER A 75 -2.94 -7.85 -21.81
CA SER A 75 -1.82 -8.39 -22.62
C SER A 75 -1.11 -7.31 -23.45
N GLU A 76 -1.81 -6.21 -23.77
CA GLU A 76 -1.26 -5.08 -24.54
C GLU A 76 -0.16 -4.32 -23.79
N LYS A 77 -0.17 -4.36 -22.44
CA LYS A 77 0.82 -3.62 -21.61
C LYS A 77 2.10 -4.41 -21.35
N VAL A 78 2.06 -5.74 -21.43
CA VAL A 78 3.21 -6.60 -21.15
C VAL A 78 3.27 -7.80 -22.09
N ASP A 79 4.34 -7.86 -22.87
CA ASP A 79 4.66 -9.01 -23.71
C ASP A 79 5.57 -9.97 -22.94
N LEU A 80 4.97 -10.96 -22.27
CA LEU A 80 5.72 -11.99 -21.53
C LEU A 80 6.72 -12.73 -22.42
N GLY A 81 6.50 -12.76 -23.74
CA GLY A 81 7.40 -13.28 -24.76
C GLY A 81 8.83 -12.76 -24.65
N ARG A 82 8.99 -11.53 -24.14
CA ARG A 82 10.27 -10.82 -24.02
C ARG A 82 11.01 -11.04 -22.71
N PHE A 83 10.44 -11.81 -21.78
CA PHE A 83 11.00 -12.02 -20.45
C PHE A 83 11.33 -13.49 -20.20
N ASP A 84 12.31 -13.72 -19.32
CA ASP A 84 12.66 -15.03 -18.80
C ASP A 84 11.69 -15.44 -17.68
N VAL A 85 10.50 -15.85 -18.09
CA VAL A 85 9.43 -16.29 -17.19
C VAL A 85 9.82 -17.58 -16.47
N ASP A 86 10.50 -18.52 -17.15
CA ASP A 86 10.88 -19.80 -16.58
C ASP A 86 11.80 -19.61 -15.35
N SER A 87 12.85 -18.78 -15.47
CA SER A 87 13.75 -18.49 -14.35
C SER A 87 13.06 -17.76 -13.20
N ALA A 88 12.13 -16.84 -13.50
CA ALA A 88 11.39 -16.11 -12.47
C ALA A 88 10.42 -17.04 -11.71
N VAL A 89 9.73 -17.95 -12.41
CA VAL A 89 8.85 -18.93 -11.78
C VAL A 89 9.63 -19.91 -10.92
N VAL A 90 10.74 -20.45 -11.42
CA VAL A 90 11.60 -21.36 -10.64
C VAL A 90 12.08 -20.68 -9.35
N GLN A 91 12.49 -19.41 -9.41
CA GLN A 91 12.90 -18.65 -8.22
C GLN A 91 11.73 -18.43 -7.25
N GLY A 92 10.56 -18.02 -7.75
CA GLY A 92 9.36 -17.83 -6.93
C GLY A 92 8.92 -19.13 -6.24
N LEU A 93 8.89 -20.25 -6.96
CA LEU A 93 8.55 -21.57 -6.40
C LEU A 93 9.60 -22.06 -5.39
N GLY A 94 10.88 -21.73 -5.61
CA GLY A 94 11.95 -22.04 -4.66
C GLY A 94 11.73 -21.41 -3.28
N LEU A 95 11.05 -20.25 -3.18
CA LEU A 95 10.70 -19.63 -1.90
C LEU A 95 9.71 -20.46 -1.08
N VAL A 96 8.94 -21.33 -1.74
CA VAL A 96 7.96 -22.21 -1.12
C VAL A 96 8.34 -23.69 -1.14
N GLY A 97 9.56 -24.00 -1.59
CA GLY A 97 10.07 -25.37 -1.66
C GLY A 97 9.34 -26.24 -2.69
N LEU A 98 8.82 -25.64 -3.77
CA LEU A 98 8.13 -26.34 -4.85
C LEU A 98 8.94 -26.29 -6.15
N GLU A 99 8.67 -27.23 -7.03
CA GLU A 99 9.19 -27.29 -8.39
C GLU A 99 8.10 -27.00 -9.41
N VAL A 100 8.50 -26.67 -10.65
CA VAL A 100 7.55 -26.38 -11.73
C VAL A 100 6.63 -27.58 -12.02
N SER A 101 7.11 -28.80 -11.83
CA SER A 101 6.33 -30.03 -11.99
C SER A 101 5.25 -30.24 -10.94
N ASP A 102 5.30 -29.54 -9.80
CA ASP A 102 4.28 -29.62 -8.75
C ASP A 102 3.04 -28.79 -9.08
N VAL A 103 3.15 -27.90 -10.08
CA VAL A 103 2.10 -26.97 -10.50
C VAL A 103 1.59 -27.38 -11.88
N GLY A 104 0.28 -27.39 -12.03
CA GLY A 104 -0.42 -27.72 -13.27
C GLY A 104 -0.40 -26.56 -14.27
N GLU A 105 -1.56 -26.28 -14.86
CA GLU A 105 -1.71 -25.19 -15.81
C GLU A 105 -1.38 -23.83 -15.20
N TRP A 106 -0.66 -23.01 -15.96
CA TRP A 106 -0.29 -21.65 -15.62
C TRP A 106 -1.13 -20.67 -16.41
N ARG A 107 -1.64 -19.63 -15.76
CA ARG A 107 -2.52 -18.63 -16.38
C ARG A 107 -2.06 -17.23 -16.05
N PHE A 108 -2.17 -16.32 -17.01
CA PHE A 108 -1.97 -14.92 -16.73
C PHE A 108 -3.11 -14.42 -15.84
N PHE A 109 -2.77 -13.79 -14.72
CA PHE A 109 -3.77 -13.28 -13.79
C PHE A 109 -3.98 -11.78 -13.99
N LYS A 110 -2.93 -10.98 -13.81
CA LYS A 110 -2.99 -9.52 -14.05
C LYS A 110 -1.63 -8.85 -14.15
N TYR A 111 -1.66 -7.58 -14.53
CA TYR A 111 -0.50 -6.69 -14.57
C TYR A 111 -0.79 -5.41 -13.79
N VAL A 112 0.12 -5.01 -12.92
CA VAL A 112 -0.01 -3.81 -12.08
C VAL A 112 1.20 -2.91 -12.29
N GLU A 113 0.93 -1.64 -12.63
CA GLU A 113 1.94 -0.58 -12.65
C GLU A 113 2.01 0.01 -11.24
N GLU A 114 3.16 -0.09 -10.57
CA GLU A 114 3.28 0.42 -9.21
C GLU A 114 3.61 1.91 -9.22
N ALA A 115 3.17 2.60 -8.16
CA ALA A 115 3.44 4.01 -7.98
C ALA A 115 4.93 4.26 -7.65
N GLU A 116 5.48 5.38 -8.16
CA GLU A 116 6.89 5.73 -8.01
C GLU A 116 7.15 6.48 -6.70
N PHE A 117 7.40 5.73 -5.63
CA PHE A 117 7.64 6.26 -4.27
C PHE A 117 9.11 6.59 -3.96
N GLY A 118 10.04 6.25 -4.85
CA GLY A 118 11.47 6.30 -4.57
C GLY A 118 12.30 6.69 -5.78
N PRO A 119 13.62 6.86 -5.61
CA PRO A 119 14.53 7.33 -6.65
C PRO A 119 14.92 6.21 -7.64
N GLY A 120 14.45 4.99 -7.39
CA GLY A 120 14.69 3.83 -8.24
C GLY A 120 13.90 3.90 -9.54
N LEU A 121 14.10 2.89 -10.40
CA LEU A 121 13.21 2.71 -11.55
C LEU A 121 11.82 2.32 -11.05
N PRO A 122 10.73 2.79 -11.71
CA PRO A 122 9.40 2.27 -11.48
C PRO A 122 9.40 0.75 -11.58
N VAL A 123 8.63 0.08 -10.73
CA VAL A 123 8.47 -1.37 -10.73
C VAL A 123 7.07 -1.70 -11.22
N ASN A 124 6.96 -2.64 -12.14
CA ASN A 124 5.68 -3.18 -12.57
C ASN A 124 5.64 -4.66 -12.25
N THR A 125 4.51 -5.13 -11.72
CA THR A 125 4.37 -6.53 -11.29
C THR A 125 3.39 -7.28 -12.19
N VAL A 126 3.87 -8.40 -12.72
CA VAL A 126 3.07 -9.41 -13.41
C VAL A 126 2.64 -10.46 -12.40
N PHE A 127 1.35 -10.77 -12.36
CA PHE A 127 0.80 -11.86 -11.58
C PHE A 127 0.42 -13.00 -12.49
N ILE A 128 0.90 -14.20 -12.17
CA ILE A 128 0.46 -15.44 -12.79
C ILE A 128 -0.15 -16.35 -11.74
N GLU A 129 -1.11 -17.16 -12.16
CA GLU A 129 -1.78 -18.13 -11.30
C GLU A 129 -1.42 -19.55 -11.74
N GLY A 130 -1.16 -20.41 -10.76
CA GLY A 130 -0.93 -21.83 -10.95
C GLY A 130 -1.69 -22.65 -9.91
N LYS A 131 -2.17 -23.83 -10.30
CA LYS A 131 -2.87 -24.76 -9.41
C LYS A 131 -1.98 -25.95 -9.07
N LEU A 132 -1.82 -26.29 -7.80
CA LEU A 132 -1.03 -27.46 -7.40
C LEU A 132 -1.66 -28.76 -7.92
N ILE A 133 -0.83 -29.70 -8.36
CA ILE A 133 -1.27 -31.00 -8.92
C ILE A 133 -1.52 -32.01 -7.78
N ALA A 134 -0.55 -32.14 -6.88
CA ALA A 134 -0.71 -32.95 -5.68
C ALA A 134 -1.54 -32.18 -4.62
N GLY A 135 -2.12 -32.88 -3.66
CA GLY A 135 -2.76 -32.28 -2.48
C GLY A 135 -1.85 -31.28 -1.76
N ASP A 136 -2.37 -30.56 -0.77
CA ASP A 136 -1.54 -29.67 0.08
C ASP A 136 -0.32 -30.47 0.62
N CYS A 137 0.86 -30.27 0.02
CA CYS A 137 2.09 -30.95 0.42
C CYS A 137 2.49 -30.51 1.83
N ASN A 138 3.36 -31.28 2.49
CA ASN A 138 4.03 -30.82 3.71
C ASN A 138 4.90 -29.60 3.34
N LEU A 139 4.33 -28.41 3.50
CA LEU A 139 5.00 -27.17 3.19
C LEU A 139 6.09 -26.87 4.24
N PRO A 140 7.20 -26.24 3.83
CA PRO A 140 8.16 -25.69 4.78
C PRO A 140 7.50 -24.70 5.74
N GLU A 141 8.06 -24.53 6.95
CA GLU A 141 7.60 -23.51 7.92
C GLU A 141 7.64 -22.08 7.37
N SER A 142 8.39 -21.84 6.28
CA SER A 142 8.43 -20.57 5.57
C SER A 142 7.22 -20.32 4.67
N CYS A 143 6.22 -21.19 4.64
CA CYS A 143 5.04 -21.06 3.78
C CYS A 143 3.75 -21.26 4.56
N LYS A 144 2.68 -20.59 4.13
CA LYS A 144 1.39 -20.66 4.81
C LYS A 144 0.24 -20.56 3.82
N TRP A 145 -0.71 -21.49 3.92
CA TRP A 145 -1.98 -21.38 3.21
C TRP A 145 -2.86 -20.33 3.88
N MET A 146 -3.29 -19.35 3.11
CA MET A 146 -4.12 -18.25 3.59
C MET A 146 -5.38 -18.13 2.75
N SER A 147 -6.47 -17.70 3.38
CA SER A 147 -7.67 -17.24 2.69
C SER A 147 -7.67 -15.72 2.63
N ILE A 148 -8.43 -15.15 1.70
CA ILE A 148 -8.63 -13.69 1.61
C ILE A 148 -9.12 -13.13 2.95
N ARG A 149 -10.07 -13.81 3.60
CA ARG A 149 -10.62 -13.42 4.89
C ARG A 149 -9.55 -13.38 5.99
N SER A 150 -8.72 -14.41 6.07
CA SER A 150 -7.63 -14.47 7.06
C SER A 150 -6.62 -13.34 6.85
N CYS A 151 -6.31 -12.99 5.60
CA CYS A 151 -5.46 -11.84 5.31
C CYS A 151 -6.11 -10.51 5.70
N LEU A 152 -7.41 -10.34 5.47
CA LEU A 152 -8.15 -9.15 5.91
C LEU A 152 -8.11 -9.02 7.44
N ASP A 153 -8.29 -10.11 8.17
CA ASP A 153 -8.19 -10.11 9.64
C ASP A 153 -6.79 -9.66 10.12
N TRP A 154 -5.72 -10.07 9.43
CA TRP A 154 -4.34 -9.65 9.74
C TRP A 154 -4.03 -8.20 9.38
N LEU A 155 -4.68 -7.65 8.35
CA LEU A 155 -4.58 -6.22 8.02
C LEU A 155 -5.30 -5.35 9.07
N VAL A 156 -6.29 -5.91 9.75
CA VAL A 156 -7.09 -5.22 10.78
C VAL A 156 -6.47 -5.31 12.18
N ASP A 157 -6.16 -6.52 12.64
CA ASP A 157 -5.74 -6.77 14.03
C ASP A 157 -4.22 -6.61 14.19
N VAL A 158 -3.76 -5.36 14.17
CA VAL A 158 -2.34 -5.01 14.23
C VAL A 158 -1.84 -5.06 15.67
N LYS A 159 -1.25 -6.19 16.09
CA LYS A 159 -0.58 -6.36 17.39
C LYS A 159 0.95 -6.36 17.26
N PRO A 160 1.70 -5.99 18.30
CA PRO A 160 3.15 -6.21 18.32
C PRO A 160 3.48 -7.68 18.08
N SER A 161 4.49 -7.95 17.23
CA SER A 161 4.97 -9.29 16.90
C SER A 161 3.96 -10.22 16.19
N SER A 162 2.80 -9.70 15.76
CA SER A 162 1.86 -10.46 14.95
C SER A 162 2.28 -10.49 13.48
N ASP A 163 2.06 -11.61 12.81
CA ASP A 163 2.26 -11.74 11.36
C ASP A 163 1.62 -10.57 10.57
N ARG A 164 2.30 -10.17 9.48
CA ARG A 164 1.86 -9.13 8.55
C ARG A 164 1.61 -9.73 7.18
N VAL A 165 0.64 -9.19 6.45
CA VAL A 165 0.43 -9.48 5.03
C VAL A 165 1.29 -8.53 4.22
N GLY A 166 1.90 -9.00 3.13
CA GLY A 166 2.70 -8.18 2.24
C GLY A 166 1.90 -7.52 1.12
N LEU A 167 2.60 -6.67 0.38
CA LEU A 167 2.00 -5.82 -0.62
C LEU A 167 1.46 -6.61 -1.81
N LEU A 168 2.20 -7.64 -2.28
CA LEU A 168 1.81 -8.38 -3.48
C LEU A 168 0.53 -9.17 -3.26
N ALA A 169 0.30 -9.70 -2.06
CA ALA A 169 -0.94 -10.35 -1.68
C ALA A 169 -2.11 -9.35 -1.68
N VAL A 170 -1.87 -8.12 -1.19
CA VAL A 170 -2.90 -7.07 -1.16
C VAL A 170 -3.24 -6.58 -2.56
N LEU A 171 -2.22 -6.14 -3.31
CA LEU A 171 -2.40 -5.69 -4.69
C LEU A 171 -2.93 -6.81 -5.55
N GLY A 172 -2.42 -8.03 -5.39
CA GLY A 172 -2.69 -9.21 -6.21
C GLY A 172 -4.08 -9.77 -6.06
N LEU A 173 -4.57 -9.92 -4.82
CA LEU A 173 -5.77 -10.71 -4.54
C LEU A 173 -6.79 -9.98 -3.67
N ILE A 174 -6.33 -9.27 -2.64
CA ILE A 174 -7.23 -8.77 -1.58
C ILE A 174 -8.01 -7.55 -2.07
N ASN A 175 -7.36 -6.58 -2.72
CA ASN A 175 -8.06 -5.39 -3.21
C ASN A 175 -9.17 -5.73 -4.23
N ASP A 176 -8.93 -6.70 -5.11
CA ASP A 176 -9.92 -7.14 -6.12
C ASP A 176 -11.14 -7.86 -5.50
N SER A 177 -11.00 -8.35 -4.26
CA SER A 177 -12.07 -9.05 -3.54
C SER A 177 -12.99 -8.12 -2.73
N MET A 178 -12.56 -6.88 -2.54
CA MET A 178 -13.29 -5.88 -1.77
C MET A 178 -14.15 -5.02 -2.68
N PRO A 179 -15.27 -4.46 -2.17
CA PRO A 179 -16.01 -3.46 -2.91
C PRO A 179 -15.11 -2.29 -3.27
N PRO A 180 -15.20 -1.74 -4.51
CA PRO A 180 -14.39 -0.61 -4.91
C PRO A 180 -14.62 0.58 -3.98
N SER A 181 -13.54 1.27 -3.62
CA SER A 181 -13.61 2.47 -2.80
C SER A 181 -14.50 3.54 -3.46
N LYS A 182 -15.26 4.28 -2.63
CA LYS A 182 -16.00 5.47 -3.07
C LYS A 182 -15.05 6.59 -3.48
N PHE A 183 -13.89 6.66 -2.84
CA PHE A 183 -12.85 7.63 -3.17
C PHE A 183 -12.14 7.19 -4.45
N LYS A 184 -12.03 8.13 -5.41
CA LYS A 184 -11.35 7.90 -6.68
C LYS A 184 -10.24 8.92 -6.86
N VAL A 185 -9.02 8.41 -6.99
CA VAL A 185 -7.86 9.22 -7.38
C VAL A 185 -7.99 9.58 -8.86
N PRO A 186 -7.58 10.80 -9.28
CA PRO A 186 -7.51 11.17 -10.69
C PRO A 186 -6.75 10.12 -11.51
N SER A 187 -7.27 9.76 -12.69
CA SER A 187 -6.68 8.73 -13.55
C SER A 187 -5.32 9.09 -14.15
N THR A 188 -4.87 10.35 -13.98
CA THR A 188 -3.53 10.81 -14.36
C THR A 188 -2.46 10.36 -13.38
N LEU A 189 -2.85 9.96 -12.17
CA LEU A 189 -1.93 9.56 -11.10
C LEU A 189 -1.95 8.05 -10.92
N ILE A 190 -0.76 7.47 -10.83
CA ILE A 190 -0.56 6.10 -10.35
C ILE A 190 -0.51 6.16 -8.83
N TYR A 191 -1.27 5.31 -8.16
CA TYR A 191 -1.36 5.26 -6.70
C TYR A 191 -1.27 3.82 -6.21
N GLN A 192 -1.02 3.67 -4.92
CA GLN A 192 -1.05 2.37 -4.24
C GLN A 192 -2.09 2.39 -3.13
N GLU A 193 -2.98 1.42 -3.11
CA GLU A 193 -3.92 1.21 -2.01
C GLU A 193 -3.42 0.06 -1.12
N TYR A 194 -3.00 0.41 0.10
CA TYR A 194 -2.47 -0.56 1.06
C TYR A 194 -2.56 -0.02 2.50
N PRO A 195 -3.36 -0.64 3.39
CA PRO A 195 -4.47 -1.58 3.10
C PRO A 195 -5.71 -0.87 2.51
N SER A 196 -6.80 -1.59 2.26
CA SER A 196 -8.02 -1.06 1.63
C SER A 196 -8.62 0.16 2.36
N GLY A 197 -8.81 1.29 1.69
CA GLY A 197 -9.22 2.57 2.27
C GLY A 197 -8.05 3.48 2.65
N VAL A 198 -6.81 3.02 2.50
CA VAL A 198 -5.59 3.81 2.66
C VAL A 198 -4.87 3.87 1.32
N VAL A 199 -4.86 5.06 0.74
CA VAL A 199 -4.30 5.32 -0.57
C VAL A 199 -3.06 6.18 -0.42
N VAL A 200 -1.96 5.73 -1.01
CA VAL A 200 -0.69 6.46 -1.07
C VAL A 200 -0.49 6.94 -2.49
N VAL A 201 -0.31 8.25 -2.65
CA VAL A 201 -0.16 8.93 -3.93
C VAL A 201 1.20 9.63 -3.95
N PRO A 202 2.12 9.27 -4.87
CA PRO A 202 3.36 10.00 -5.04
C PRO A 202 3.06 11.33 -5.74
N MET A 203 3.20 12.43 -5.02
CA MET A 203 2.98 13.79 -5.53
C MET A 203 4.31 14.43 -5.89
N GLY A 204 4.43 15.02 -7.07
CA GLY A 204 5.65 15.75 -7.45
C GLY A 204 5.90 16.92 -6.49
N SER A 205 7.04 16.89 -5.80
CA SER A 205 7.32 17.78 -4.67
C SER A 205 8.74 18.35 -4.74
N ARG A 206 9.11 19.26 -3.83
CA ARG A 206 10.47 19.80 -3.73
C ARG A 206 11.38 18.94 -2.84
N THR A 207 11.24 17.63 -2.91
CA THR A 207 12.12 16.71 -2.19
C THR A 207 13.58 16.88 -2.60
N ALA A 208 14.48 16.59 -1.66
CA ALA A 208 15.91 16.56 -1.96
C ALA A 208 16.21 15.46 -2.97
N LYS A 209 17.12 15.74 -3.92
CA LYS A 209 17.63 14.71 -4.83
C LYS A 209 18.21 13.54 -4.01
N PRO A 210 18.03 12.30 -4.45
CA PRO A 210 17.54 11.87 -5.77
C PRO A 210 16.01 11.75 -5.91
N PHE A 211 15.24 12.07 -4.87
CA PHE A 211 13.78 11.97 -4.88
C PHE A 211 13.14 13.07 -5.73
N ARG A 212 11.96 12.75 -6.28
CA ARG A 212 11.16 13.67 -7.13
C ARG A 212 9.72 13.81 -6.65
N THR A 213 9.31 12.95 -5.72
CA THR A 213 7.94 12.84 -5.21
C THR A 213 7.96 12.80 -3.68
N THR A 214 6.87 13.27 -3.06
CA THR A 214 6.54 13.05 -1.64
C THR A 214 5.24 12.25 -1.59
N ASN A 215 5.09 11.41 -0.57
CA ASN A 215 3.95 10.54 -0.44
C ASN A 215 2.80 11.27 0.26
N LEU A 216 1.77 11.61 -0.51
CA LEU A 216 0.48 12.00 0.05
C LEU A 216 -0.24 10.73 0.49
N VAL A 217 -0.64 10.66 1.76
CA VAL A 217 -1.44 9.53 2.27
C VAL A 217 -2.87 9.99 2.49
N VAL A 218 -3.82 9.25 1.94
CA VAL A 218 -5.26 9.54 2.00
C VAL A 218 -5.95 8.38 2.68
N PHE A 219 -6.63 8.67 3.78
CA PHE A 219 -7.51 7.75 4.49
C PHE A 219 -8.95 8.15 4.17
N ALA A 220 -9.66 7.28 3.45
CA ALA A 220 -11.04 7.51 3.02
C ALA A 220 -11.88 6.24 3.20
N PRO A 221 -12.32 5.93 4.43
CA PRO A 221 -13.09 4.71 4.72
C PRO A 221 -14.46 4.72 4.00
N SER A 222 -14.93 3.55 3.59
CA SER A 222 -16.16 3.40 2.80
C SER A 222 -17.46 3.61 3.61
N SER A 223 -17.37 3.55 4.95
CA SER A 223 -18.47 3.72 5.90
C SER A 223 -18.07 4.67 7.03
N SER A 224 -18.87 5.70 7.26
CA SER A 224 -18.84 6.49 8.50
C SER A 224 -19.44 5.63 9.61
N SER A 225 -18.63 5.23 10.58
CA SER A 225 -19.16 4.72 11.83
C SER A 225 -19.46 5.92 12.74
N ASP A 226 -20.74 6.22 12.91
CA ASP A 226 -21.24 7.28 13.80
C ASP A 226 -21.13 6.91 15.29
N GLU A 227 -20.68 5.70 15.63
CA GLU A 227 -20.56 5.25 17.03
C GLU A 227 -19.15 5.50 17.57
N CYS A 228 -18.90 6.72 18.02
CA CYS A 228 -17.82 7.00 18.94
C CYS A 228 -18.41 7.23 20.34
N GLY A 229 -18.18 6.27 21.24
CA GLY A 229 -18.64 6.35 22.64
C GLY A 229 -18.07 7.56 23.38
N GLU A 230 -18.81 8.04 24.38
CA GLU A 230 -18.46 9.19 25.21
C GLU A 230 -17.04 9.06 25.81
N GLY A 231 -16.12 9.88 25.29
CA GLY A 231 -14.76 10.06 25.77
C GLY A 231 -14.24 11.43 25.35
N ASN A 232 -13.53 12.11 26.25
CA ASN A 232 -13.12 13.52 26.12
C ASN A 232 -12.32 13.80 24.82
N PHE A 233 -12.84 14.76 24.03
CA PHE A 233 -12.25 15.36 22.83
C PHE A 233 -11.75 14.39 21.74
N ILE A 234 -12.71 13.74 21.08
CA ILE A 234 -12.48 13.04 19.81
C ILE A 234 -12.82 14.02 18.69
N MET A 235 -11.81 14.55 18.00
CA MET A 235 -12.04 15.21 16.70
C MET A 235 -12.36 14.09 15.71
N SER A 236 -13.50 14.13 15.04
CA SER A 236 -13.87 13.14 14.02
C SER A 236 -13.88 13.80 12.65
N GLY A 237 -13.21 13.15 11.70
CA GLY A 237 -13.21 13.51 10.29
C GLY A 237 -13.71 12.33 9.48
N ASP A 238 -14.39 12.63 8.38
CA ASP A 238 -14.86 11.62 7.43
C ASP A 238 -13.70 11.13 6.53
N ALA A 239 -12.62 11.92 6.44
CA ALA A 239 -11.37 11.57 5.79
C ALA A 239 -10.17 12.25 6.45
N LEU A 240 -8.99 11.65 6.29
CA LEU A 240 -7.71 12.20 6.73
C LEU A 240 -6.75 12.23 5.54
N ILE A 241 -6.08 13.36 5.33
CA ILE A 241 -4.93 13.47 4.42
C ILE A 241 -3.68 13.79 5.22
N VAL A 242 -2.57 13.17 4.83
CA VAL A 242 -1.26 13.35 5.46
C VAL A 242 -0.30 13.91 4.43
N ASP A 243 0.40 14.97 4.82
CA ASP A 243 1.47 15.61 4.02
C ASP A 243 1.07 15.94 2.57
N PRO A 244 0.06 16.80 2.37
CA PRO A 244 -0.45 17.19 1.05
C PRO A 244 0.45 18.16 0.26
N GLY A 245 1.65 18.48 0.75
CA GLY A 245 2.58 19.39 0.05
C GLY A 245 2.95 18.88 -1.34
N CYS A 246 2.92 19.77 -2.32
CA CYS A 246 3.36 19.47 -3.69
C CYS A 246 3.73 20.74 -4.47
N GLN A 247 4.46 20.56 -5.59
CA GLN A 247 4.81 21.67 -6.47
C GLN A 247 3.55 22.25 -7.12
N SER A 248 3.60 23.54 -7.48
CA SER A 248 2.47 24.27 -8.09
C SER A 248 1.89 23.60 -9.34
N GLN A 249 2.71 22.88 -10.11
CA GLN A 249 2.27 22.14 -11.29
C GLN A 249 1.31 20.97 -10.97
N HIS A 250 1.32 20.46 -9.73
CA HIS A 250 0.46 19.35 -9.26
C HIS A 250 -0.72 19.82 -8.41
N HIS A 251 -0.90 21.14 -8.25
CA HIS A 251 -1.99 21.72 -7.45
C HIS A 251 -3.37 21.34 -8.02
N GLU A 252 -3.54 21.31 -9.33
CA GLU A 252 -4.82 20.89 -9.93
C GLU A 252 -5.18 19.44 -9.56
N GLU A 253 -4.18 18.55 -9.56
CA GLU A 253 -4.37 17.13 -9.22
C GLU A 253 -4.69 16.96 -7.73
N LEU A 254 -3.99 17.70 -6.86
CA LEU A 254 -4.29 17.76 -5.43
C LEU A 254 -5.71 18.29 -5.19
N GLY A 255 -6.12 19.33 -5.92
CA GLY A 255 -7.46 19.91 -5.82
C GLY A 255 -8.55 18.90 -6.18
N LYS A 256 -8.32 18.10 -7.24
CA LYS A 256 -9.23 17.00 -7.62
C LYS A 256 -9.30 15.91 -6.56
N ILE A 257 -8.18 15.57 -5.91
CA ILE A 257 -8.16 14.63 -4.78
C ILE A 257 -8.99 15.17 -3.62
N VAL A 258 -8.75 16.41 -3.20
CA VAL A 258 -9.47 17.06 -2.08
C VAL A 258 -10.97 17.17 -2.39
N ALA A 259 -11.34 17.53 -3.62
CA ALA A 259 -12.73 17.63 -4.05
C ALA A 259 -13.46 16.28 -4.07
N ALA A 260 -12.73 15.17 -4.24
CA ALA A 260 -13.28 13.82 -4.21
C ALA A 260 -13.44 13.27 -2.78
N LEU A 261 -12.90 13.95 -1.77
CA LEU A 261 -13.02 13.55 -0.37
C LEU A 261 -14.33 14.07 0.27
N PRO A 262 -14.80 13.39 1.32
CA PRO A 262 -15.89 13.87 2.17
C PRO A 262 -15.64 15.30 2.72
N ARG A 263 -16.72 15.97 3.14
CA ARG A 263 -16.67 17.37 3.56
C ARG A 263 -15.80 17.61 4.80
N LYS A 264 -15.88 16.73 5.80
CA LYS A 264 -15.09 16.87 7.05
C LYS A 264 -13.71 16.25 6.86
N LEU A 265 -12.75 17.10 6.54
CA LEU A 265 -11.39 16.70 6.24
C LEU A 265 -10.44 17.03 7.39
N ILE A 266 -9.66 16.04 7.83
CA ILE A 266 -8.51 16.28 8.70
C ILE A 266 -7.26 16.31 7.83
N VAL A 267 -6.41 17.31 8.05
CA VAL A 267 -5.11 17.46 7.40
C VAL A 267 -4.04 17.32 8.46
N PHE A 268 -3.21 16.29 8.35
CA PHE A 268 -2.10 16.04 9.26
C PHE A 268 -0.78 16.35 8.57
N LEU A 269 0.04 17.16 9.23
CA LEU A 269 1.39 17.51 8.78
C LEU A 269 2.39 16.85 9.70
N THR A 270 3.20 15.94 9.16
CA THR A 270 4.22 15.22 9.92
C THR A 270 5.34 16.17 10.37
N HIS A 271 5.74 17.11 9.51
CA HIS A 271 6.72 18.14 9.77
C HIS A 271 6.61 19.33 8.78
N HIS A 272 7.51 20.31 8.87
CA HIS A 272 7.37 21.63 8.23
C HIS A 272 8.25 21.86 7.00
N HIS A 273 8.85 20.81 6.44
CA HIS A 273 9.64 20.97 5.22
C HIS A 273 8.72 21.29 4.03
N HIS A 274 9.24 22.07 3.07
CA HIS A 274 8.46 22.61 1.96
C HIS A 274 7.71 21.55 1.16
N ASP A 275 8.30 20.38 0.99
CA ASP A 275 7.70 19.26 0.29
C ASP A 275 6.45 18.67 0.98
N HIS A 276 6.22 18.98 2.26
CA HIS A 276 5.03 18.56 3.02
C HIS A 276 3.99 19.69 3.20
N ILE A 277 4.40 20.96 3.06
CA ILE A 277 3.59 22.15 3.39
C ILE A 277 3.51 23.24 2.30
N GLU A 278 3.89 22.93 1.06
CA GLU A 278 3.83 23.92 -0.02
C GLU A 278 2.49 23.84 -0.77
N GLY A 279 1.75 24.96 -0.73
CA GLY A 279 0.58 25.19 -1.58
C GLY A 279 -0.70 24.49 -1.14
N GLU A 280 -0.63 23.65 -0.12
CA GLU A 280 -1.73 22.87 0.45
C GLU A 280 -2.77 23.75 1.13
N PHE A 281 -2.38 24.78 1.89
CA PHE A 281 -3.34 25.50 2.74
C PHE A 281 -4.41 26.23 1.93
N SER A 282 -3.99 27.14 1.04
CA SER A 282 -4.91 27.96 0.23
C SER A 282 -5.74 27.10 -0.73
N LEU A 283 -5.19 25.96 -1.12
CA LEU A 283 -5.82 25.02 -2.02
C LEU A 283 -6.85 24.18 -1.29
N ILE A 284 -6.50 23.54 -0.18
CA ILE A 284 -7.45 22.74 0.61
C ILE A 284 -8.59 23.63 1.10
N ALA A 285 -8.32 24.86 1.54
CA ALA A 285 -9.35 25.81 1.95
C ALA A 285 -10.30 26.23 0.79
N SER A 286 -9.86 26.17 -0.47
CA SER A 286 -10.73 26.49 -1.62
C SER A 286 -11.59 25.31 -2.07
N TYR A 287 -11.17 24.07 -1.78
CA TYR A 287 -11.89 22.85 -2.14
C TYR A 287 -12.69 22.22 -1.00
N SER A 288 -12.35 22.49 0.27
CA SER A 288 -13.03 21.96 1.45
C SER A 288 -13.50 23.07 2.39
N THR A 289 -14.80 23.07 2.65
CA THR A 289 -15.45 24.05 3.55
C THR A 289 -15.29 23.72 5.04
N GLU A 290 -14.90 22.48 5.37
CA GLU A 290 -14.71 22.00 6.75
C GLU A 290 -13.41 21.19 6.86
N SER A 291 -12.27 21.91 6.95
CA SER A 291 -10.95 21.30 7.13
C SER A 291 -10.29 21.68 8.46
N TYR A 292 -9.63 20.69 9.09
CA TYR A 292 -8.90 20.85 10.36
C TYR A 292 -7.43 20.48 10.17
N PHE A 293 -6.52 21.38 10.53
CA PHE A 293 -5.08 21.15 10.40
C PHE A 293 -4.48 20.73 11.75
N ILE A 294 -3.73 19.63 11.75
CA ILE A 294 -3.03 19.07 12.91
C ILE A 294 -1.54 18.96 12.55
N SER A 295 -0.65 19.34 13.48
CA SER A 295 0.80 19.21 13.28
C SER A 295 1.52 18.95 14.61
N LYS A 296 2.74 18.39 14.54
CA LYS A 296 3.57 18.14 15.72
C LYS A 296 4.37 19.40 16.12
N GLY A 297 4.24 19.82 17.38
CA GLY A 297 5.00 20.95 17.97
C GLY A 297 4.48 22.36 17.65
N ALA A 298 5.28 23.38 17.96
CA ALA A 298 4.96 24.82 17.83
C ALA A 298 4.94 25.34 16.38
N LEU A 299 4.31 24.58 15.47
CA LEU A 299 4.00 25.03 14.12
C LEU A 299 2.91 26.09 14.19
N ARG A 300 3.31 27.33 14.48
CA ARG A 300 2.48 28.53 14.29
C ARG A 300 2.43 28.84 12.80
N LEU A 301 1.65 28.06 12.07
CA LEU A 301 1.30 28.42 10.71
C LEU A 301 0.34 29.61 10.77
N LYS A 302 0.83 30.80 10.39
CA LYS A 302 -0.01 32.00 10.29
C LYS A 302 -0.84 31.91 9.01
N PHE A 303 -2.09 31.48 9.14
CA PHE A 303 -3.04 31.53 8.03
C PHE A 303 -4.23 32.45 8.33
N SER A 304 -4.71 33.19 7.34
CA SER A 304 -5.59 34.35 7.57
C SER A 304 -7.10 34.07 7.52
N GLN A 305 -7.57 32.87 7.14
CA GLN A 305 -8.98 32.71 6.76
C GLN A 305 -9.69 31.38 7.14
N SER A 306 -9.14 30.53 8.01
CA SER A 306 -9.88 29.36 8.53
C SER A 306 -9.87 29.28 10.05
N LYS A 307 -10.89 28.63 10.64
CA LYS A 307 -10.90 28.30 12.07
C LYS A 307 -9.73 27.37 12.38
N GLN A 308 -8.66 27.94 12.92
CA GLN A 308 -7.50 27.19 13.37
C GLN A 308 -7.78 26.62 14.77
N TYR A 309 -7.55 25.33 14.93
CA TYR A 309 -7.31 24.74 16.24
C TYR A 309 -5.88 24.21 16.23
N PRO A 310 -4.87 25.03 16.56
CA PRO A 310 -3.50 24.56 16.67
C PRO A 310 -3.43 23.62 17.88
N ILE A 311 -3.57 22.32 17.65
CA ILE A 311 -3.33 21.32 18.68
C ILE A 311 -1.81 21.15 18.75
N CYS A 312 -1.16 21.86 19.69
CA CYS A 312 0.24 21.65 20.02
C CYS A 312 0.37 20.32 20.75
N ILE A 313 0.97 19.34 20.07
CA ILE A 313 1.21 18.00 20.63
C ILE A 313 2.55 18.04 21.40
N GLU A 314 2.50 18.21 22.72
CA GLU A 314 3.70 18.22 23.56
C GLU A 314 4.15 16.82 24.02
N ASN A 315 3.30 15.79 24.02
CA ASN A 315 3.68 14.43 24.45
C ASN A 315 2.88 13.32 23.73
N HIS A 316 3.47 12.11 23.73
CA HIS A 316 3.08 10.85 23.06
C HIS A 316 1.73 10.83 22.32
N TRP A 317 1.80 10.67 21.00
CA TRP A 317 0.67 10.30 20.15
C TRP A 317 0.66 8.79 19.92
N SER A 318 -0.46 8.14 20.22
CA SER A 318 -0.78 6.79 19.78
C SER A 318 -2.01 6.86 18.87
N CYS A 319 -1.79 6.80 17.55
CA CYS A 319 -2.88 6.54 16.61
C CYS A 319 -3.16 5.05 16.62
N HIS A 320 -4.36 4.66 17.06
CA HIS A 320 -4.85 3.29 16.89
C HIS A 320 -5.75 3.26 15.65
N PHE A 321 -5.29 2.58 14.61
CA PHE A 321 -6.08 2.37 13.39
C PHE A 321 -6.95 1.14 13.59
N LEU A 322 -8.27 1.31 13.59
CA LEU A 322 -9.24 0.21 13.56
C LEU A 322 -9.78 0.11 12.14
N PHE A 323 -9.09 -0.66 11.30
CA PHE A 323 -9.67 -1.13 10.05
C PHE A 323 -10.94 -1.95 10.34
N PRO A 324 -11.98 -1.93 9.49
CA PRO A 324 -12.16 -1.17 8.25
C PRO A 324 -13.07 0.07 8.40
N ALA A 325 -13.38 0.51 9.62
CA ALA A 325 -14.55 1.37 9.83
C ALA A 325 -14.35 2.62 10.70
N THR A 326 -13.23 2.77 11.43
CA THR A 326 -13.08 3.94 12.33
C THR A 326 -11.65 4.42 12.48
N TRP A 327 -11.48 5.73 12.36
CA TRP A 327 -10.34 6.44 12.92
C TRP A 327 -10.72 6.93 14.32
N VAL A 328 -9.95 6.54 15.32
CA VAL A 328 -10.07 7.07 16.69
C VAL A 328 -8.71 7.61 17.11
N ALA A 329 -8.53 8.93 17.06
CA ALA A 329 -7.44 9.56 17.79
C ALA A 329 -7.82 9.66 19.26
N ASN A 330 -7.07 8.97 20.12
CA ASN A 330 -7.28 8.99 21.56
C ASN A 330 -6.20 9.84 22.22
N TRP A 331 -6.59 10.96 22.83
CA TRP A 331 -5.67 11.90 23.46
C TRP A 331 -5.68 11.72 24.99
N LYS A 332 -4.53 11.41 25.59
CA LYS A 332 -4.32 11.47 27.05
C LYS A 332 -3.32 12.59 27.35
N GLY A 333 -3.79 13.83 27.36
CA GLY A 333 -2.99 14.99 27.78
C GLY A 333 -3.76 15.84 28.79
N LYS A 334 -3.06 16.39 29.78
CA LYS A 334 -3.62 17.45 30.65
C LYS A 334 -3.65 18.74 29.83
N ASN A 335 -4.84 19.33 29.70
CA ASN A 335 -4.99 20.71 29.24
C ASN A 335 -4.13 21.63 30.13
N SER A 336 -3.23 22.39 29.52
CA SER A 336 -3.07 23.78 29.94
C SER A 336 -4.00 24.60 29.04
N GLU A 337 -5.05 25.14 29.65
CA GLU A 337 -6.00 26.08 29.05
C GLU A 337 -5.27 27.14 28.24
N LEU A 338 -5.83 27.56 27.10
CA LEU A 338 -5.88 28.97 26.70
C LEU A 338 -6.94 29.17 25.60
N ILE A 339 -7.78 30.17 25.88
CA ILE A 339 -8.93 30.72 25.15
C ILE A 339 -8.55 31.22 23.76
#